data_AF-A0A0B6F0Y3-F1
#
_entry.id   AF-A0A0B6F0Y3-F1
#
_cell.length_a   1.000
_cell.length_b   1.000
_cell.length_c   1.000
_cell.angle_alpha   90.00
_cell.angle_beta   90.00
_cell.angle_gamma   90.00
#
_symmetry.space_group_name_H-M   'P 1'
#
loop_
_entity.id
_entity.type
_entity.pdbx_description
1 polymer ?
#
loop_
_entity_poly.entity_id
_entity_poly.type
_entity_poly.pdbx_seq_one_letter_code
_entity_poly.pdbx_strand_id
1 'polypeptide(L)'
;MRIRQYYVATAVVCALTLMYILLRWDSVPDPIPVHFDGSGNPDRFEPKSFFNATALVWIGVVFAIALPLCVPPISLARKTVQVPAESALPFSEATAQRAELLAEKTATFIAQTVFAMTICLCLSAVGTVIPDIPFSGFLLVTAWVGFTLFIMIQGVRLTLTSAKDVKAIPTDQDEHVRNEALRLAGGMGVYKEPKDPMCMAVFSMNPSKLQINTAHEPGRRYLWRMGIALAASIAFCVLITVL
;
A
#
# COMPACT_ATOMS: atom_id res chain seq x y z
N MET A 1 13.45 -8.16 6.49
CA MET A 1 12.26 -8.32 7.36
C MET A 1 11.14 -8.96 6.55
N ARG A 2 10.38 -9.88 7.14
CA ARG A 2 9.14 -10.41 6.54
C ARG A 2 8.05 -9.33 6.53
N ILE A 3 7.08 -9.40 5.62
CA ILE A 3 5.97 -8.43 5.50
C ILE A 3 5.32 -8.10 6.86
N ARG A 4 4.97 -9.13 7.64
CA ARG A 4 4.38 -8.95 8.99
C ARG A 4 5.27 -8.14 9.94
N GLN A 5 6.59 -8.30 9.85
CA GLN A 5 7.51 -7.58 10.72
C GLN A 5 7.53 -6.09 10.41
N TYR A 6 7.35 -5.68 9.15
CA TYR A 6 7.20 -4.26 8.81
C TYR A 6 5.96 -3.66 9.47
N TYR A 7 4.80 -4.31 9.38
CA TYR A 7 3.57 -3.81 10.02
C TYR A 7 3.65 -3.78 11.55
N VAL A 8 4.30 -4.77 12.16
CA VAL A 8 4.56 -4.75 13.61
C VAL A 8 5.48 -3.57 13.96
N ALA A 9 6.57 -3.36 13.20
CA ALA A 9 7.45 -2.23 13.42
C ALA A 9 6.74 -0.89 13.23
N THR A 10 5.87 -0.77 12.21
CA THR A 10 4.99 0.40 12.01
C THR A 10 4.13 0.67 13.23
N ALA A 11 3.44 -0.34 13.76
CA ALA A 11 2.60 -0.20 14.95
C ALA A 11 3.40 0.23 16.18
N VAL A 12 4.60 -0.33 16.36
CA VAL A 12 5.52 0.06 17.44
C VAL A 12 5.96 1.51 17.29
N VAL A 13 6.33 1.96 16.09
CA VAL A 13 6.70 3.37 15.84
C VAL A 13 5.55 4.32 16.17
N CYS A 14 4.33 4.02 15.73
CA CYS A 14 3.15 4.82 16.08
C CYS A 14 2.93 4.87 17.60
N ALA A 15 2.98 3.71 18.28
CA ALA A 15 2.74 3.62 19.72
C ALA A 15 3.80 4.39 20.52
N LEU A 16 5.08 4.24 20.16
CA LEU A 16 6.18 4.97 20.81
C LEU A 16 6.05 6.48 20.60
N THR A 17 5.63 6.90 19.41
CA THR A 17 5.43 8.33 19.10
C THR A 17 4.27 8.92 19.91
N LEU A 18 3.12 8.23 19.97
CA LEU A 18 2.00 8.65 20.81
C LEU A 18 2.40 8.73 22.28
N MET A 19 3.08 7.71 22.79
CA MET A 19 3.57 7.69 24.17
C MET A 19 4.52 8.85 24.42
N TYR A 20 5.44 9.15 23.49
CA TYR A 20 6.38 10.25 23.62
C TYR A 20 5.66 11.62 23.68
N ILE A 21 4.69 11.87 22.80
CA ILE A 21 3.90 13.11 22.80
C ILE A 21 3.12 13.25 24.12
N LEU A 22 2.52 12.16 24.62
CA LEU A 22 1.80 12.16 25.89
C LEU A 22 2.71 12.43 27.09
N LEU A 23 3.91 11.84 27.12
CA LEU A 23 4.91 12.11 28.16
C LEU A 23 5.44 13.55 28.13
N ARG A 24 5.33 14.22 26.98
CA ARG A 24 5.72 15.62 26.78
C ARG A 24 4.52 16.55 26.66
N TRP A 25 3.35 16.12 27.13
CA TRP A 25 2.11 16.86 26.94
C TRP A 25 2.19 18.30 27.45
N ASP A 26 2.83 18.52 28.60
CA ASP A 26 2.97 19.87 29.18
C ASP A 26 3.83 20.81 28.33
N SER A 27 4.80 20.28 27.56
CA SER A 27 5.63 21.04 26.63
C SER A 27 4.92 21.36 25.30
N VAL A 28 3.82 20.69 24.98
CA VAL A 28 3.06 20.95 23.74
C VAL A 28 2.44 22.36 23.83
N PRO A 29 2.69 23.24 22.85
CA PRO A 29 2.20 24.61 22.88
C PRO A 29 0.68 24.66 22.74
N ASP A 30 0.08 25.74 23.27
CA ASP A 30 -1.30 26.10 23.01
C ASP A 30 -1.32 27.57 22.55
N PRO A 31 -1.56 27.84 21.24
CA PRO A 31 -2.02 26.91 20.20
C PRO A 31 -0.90 26.08 19.53
N ILE A 32 -1.29 25.00 18.85
CA ILE A 32 -0.40 24.08 18.12
C ILE A 32 -0.29 24.50 16.64
N PRO A 33 0.92 24.53 16.03
CA PRO A 33 1.06 24.75 14.59
C PRO A 33 0.54 23.54 13.79
N VAL A 34 -0.35 23.78 12.82
CA VAL A 34 -0.96 22.73 11.98
C VAL A 34 -0.68 22.88 10.49
N HIS A 35 -0.22 24.06 10.06
CA HIS A 35 0.22 24.33 8.69
C HIS A 35 1.50 25.15 8.72
N PHE A 36 2.31 24.99 7.67
CA PHE A 36 3.59 25.67 7.49
C PHE A 36 3.65 26.24 6.07
N ASP A 37 4.13 27.48 5.96
CA ASP A 37 4.32 28.14 4.68
C ASP A 37 5.48 27.51 3.87
N GLY A 38 5.69 27.98 2.64
CA GLY A 38 6.79 27.52 1.80
C GLY A 38 8.20 27.86 2.33
N SER A 39 8.30 28.71 3.36
CA SER A 39 9.54 29.03 4.07
C SER A 39 9.75 28.17 5.32
N GLY A 40 8.78 27.31 5.65
CA GLY A 40 8.81 26.44 6.83
C GLY A 40 8.40 27.13 8.12
N ASN A 41 7.81 28.32 8.07
CA ASN A 41 7.26 28.98 9.24
C ASN A 41 5.81 28.53 9.46
N PRO A 42 5.37 28.32 10.71
CA PRO A 42 3.95 28.11 10.98
C PRO A 42 3.12 29.33 10.56
N ASP A 43 2.07 29.10 9.78
CA ASP A 43 1.15 30.13 9.28
C ASP A 43 -0.32 29.85 9.64
N ARG A 44 -0.63 28.64 10.16
CA ARG A 44 -1.92 28.28 10.76
C ARG A 44 -1.71 27.53 12.07
N PHE A 45 -2.56 27.84 13.05
CA PHE A 45 -2.54 27.27 14.38
C PHE A 45 -3.95 26.82 14.80
N GLU A 46 -4.02 25.78 15.64
CA GLU A 46 -5.26 25.27 16.21
C GLU A 46 -5.14 25.11 17.73
N PRO A 47 -6.26 25.13 18.49
CA PRO A 47 -6.23 24.88 19.93
C PRO A 47 -5.57 23.56 20.28
N LYS A 48 -4.84 23.52 21.40
CA LYS A 48 -4.25 22.30 21.91
C LYS A 48 -5.32 21.27 22.24
N SER A 49 -5.27 20.16 21.52
CA SER A 49 -6.12 19.00 21.75
C SER A 49 -5.35 17.73 21.46
N PHE A 50 -5.77 16.61 22.06
CA PHE A 50 -5.12 15.32 21.81
C PHE A 50 -5.11 14.99 20.31
N PHE A 51 -6.20 15.28 19.61
CA PHE A 51 -6.32 15.05 18.18
C PHE A 51 -5.35 15.92 17.38
N ASN A 52 -5.33 17.24 17.61
CA ASN A 52 -4.46 18.16 16.86
C ASN A 52 -2.97 17.85 17.07
N ALA A 53 -2.58 17.49 18.29
CA ALA A 53 -1.22 17.09 18.62
C ALA A 53 -0.78 15.75 17.99
N THR A 54 -1.74 14.88 17.61
CA THR A 54 -1.45 13.51 17.15
C THR A 54 -1.97 13.20 15.74
N ALA A 55 -2.54 14.18 15.03
CA ALA A 55 -3.19 14.00 13.74
C ALA A 55 -2.29 13.31 12.70
N LEU A 56 -1.01 13.72 12.59
CA LEU A 56 -0.04 13.09 11.68
C LEU A 56 0.24 11.62 12.02
N VAL A 57 0.22 11.25 13.30
CA VAL A 57 0.36 9.84 13.72
C VAL A 57 -0.88 9.05 13.30
N TRP A 58 -2.08 9.62 13.45
CA TRP A 58 -3.31 8.97 13.01
C TRP A 58 -3.38 8.80 11.49
N ILE A 59 -2.88 9.75 10.71
CA ILE A 59 -2.71 9.59 9.25
C ILE A 59 -1.81 8.38 8.96
N GLY A 60 -0.69 8.25 9.69
CA GLY A 60 0.20 7.09 9.58
C GLY A 60 -0.52 5.77 9.89
N VAL A 61 -1.32 5.73 10.96
CA VAL A 61 -2.13 4.55 11.34
C VAL A 61 -3.14 4.19 10.25
N VAL A 62 -3.88 5.18 9.72
CA VAL A 62 -4.87 4.96 8.67
C VAL A 62 -4.21 4.39 7.41
N PHE A 63 -3.10 4.96 6.96
CA PHE A 63 -2.38 4.43 5.80
C PHE A 63 -1.75 3.06 6.06
N ALA A 64 -1.30 2.79 7.29
CA ALA A 64 -0.80 1.48 7.67
C ALA A 64 -1.86 0.37 7.61
N ILE A 65 -3.14 0.73 7.73
CA ILE A 65 -4.28 -0.19 7.59
C ILE A 65 -4.77 -0.23 6.14
N ALA A 66 -4.94 0.92 5.49
CA ALA A 66 -5.60 1.02 4.20
C ALA A 66 -4.75 0.59 3.01
N LEU A 67 -3.46 0.96 2.97
CA LEU A 67 -2.60 0.61 1.83
C LEU A 67 -2.43 -0.91 1.66
N PRO A 68 -2.26 -1.72 2.73
CA PRO A 68 -2.24 -3.18 2.59
C PRO A 68 -3.54 -3.78 2.04
N LEU A 69 -4.70 -3.17 2.33
CA LEU A 69 -5.99 -3.63 1.80
C LEU A 69 -6.11 -3.44 0.28
N CYS A 70 -5.34 -2.50 -0.28
CA CYS A 70 -5.22 -2.25 -1.71
C CYS A 70 -4.32 -3.26 -2.44
N VAL A 71 -3.67 -4.18 -1.72
CA VAL A 71 -2.86 -5.25 -2.32
C VAL A 71 -3.68 -6.53 -2.41
N PRO A 72 -3.73 -7.20 -3.58
CA PRO A 72 -4.36 -8.52 -3.68
C PRO A 72 -3.73 -9.50 -2.68
N PRO A 73 -4.52 -10.25 -1.88
CA PRO A 73 -3.94 -11.24 -0.99
C PRO A 73 -3.27 -12.34 -1.81
N ILE A 74 -2.08 -12.79 -1.41
CA ILE A 74 -1.30 -13.83 -2.12
C ILE A 74 -2.15 -15.08 -2.37
N SER A 75 -3.00 -15.47 -1.41
CA SER A 75 -3.91 -16.60 -1.52
C SER A 75 -4.91 -16.49 -2.69
N LEU A 76 -5.15 -15.29 -3.24
CA LEU A 76 -6.03 -15.11 -4.40
C LEU A 76 -5.42 -15.70 -5.69
N ALA A 77 -4.09 -15.80 -5.77
CA ALA A 77 -3.37 -16.34 -6.93
C ALA A 77 -3.70 -17.80 -7.21
N ARG A 78 -3.89 -18.60 -6.16
CA ARG A 78 -4.26 -20.02 -6.25
C ARG A 78 -5.74 -20.27 -6.03
N LYS A 79 -6.53 -19.22 -5.79
CA LYS A 79 -7.96 -19.39 -5.54
C LYS A 79 -8.68 -19.68 -6.84
N THR A 80 -9.38 -20.80 -6.86
CA THR A 80 -10.23 -21.21 -7.98
C THR A 80 -11.71 -21.16 -7.61
N VAL A 81 -12.56 -21.02 -8.63
CA VAL A 81 -14.02 -21.14 -8.54
C VAL A 81 -14.47 -22.29 -9.44
N GLN A 82 -15.53 -22.98 -9.04
CA GLN A 82 -16.15 -24.03 -9.84
C GLN A 82 -16.77 -23.42 -11.11
N VAL A 83 -16.40 -23.96 -12.26
CA VAL A 83 -16.85 -23.54 -13.59
C VAL A 83 -17.30 -24.80 -14.35
N PRO A 84 -18.34 -24.74 -15.20
CA PRO A 84 -18.77 -25.88 -16.01
C PRO A 84 -17.61 -26.51 -16.82
N ALA A 85 -17.33 -27.78 -16.55
CA ALA A 85 -16.12 -28.47 -17.02
C ALA A 85 -15.91 -28.45 -18.54
N GLU A 86 -16.99 -28.54 -19.32
CA GLU A 86 -16.95 -28.55 -20.79
C GLU A 86 -16.42 -27.25 -21.40
N SER A 87 -16.48 -26.15 -20.65
CA SER A 87 -16.09 -24.82 -21.12
C SER A 87 -14.99 -24.18 -20.28
N ALA A 88 -14.52 -24.87 -19.25
CA ALA A 88 -13.57 -24.34 -18.30
C ALA A 88 -12.18 -24.21 -18.95
N LEU A 89 -11.58 -23.04 -18.82
CA LEU A 89 -10.16 -22.91 -19.13
C LEU A 89 -9.34 -23.70 -18.11
N PRO A 90 -8.21 -24.30 -18.52
CA PRO A 90 -7.39 -25.06 -17.59
C PRO A 90 -6.80 -24.14 -16.52
N PHE A 91 -6.54 -24.70 -15.33
CA PHE A 91 -5.75 -24.03 -14.31
C PHE A 91 -4.28 -24.14 -14.67
N SER A 92 -3.57 -23.01 -14.75
CA SER A 92 -2.13 -23.00 -15.03
C SER A 92 -1.36 -22.78 -13.74
N GLU A 93 -0.49 -23.72 -13.40
CA GLU A 93 0.39 -23.65 -12.25
C GLU A 93 1.42 -22.53 -12.42
N ALA A 94 1.97 -22.39 -13.62
CA ALA A 94 2.92 -21.35 -13.95
C ALA A 94 2.28 -19.95 -13.84
N THR A 95 1.02 -19.79 -14.27
CA THR A 95 0.27 -18.53 -14.11
C THR A 95 0.02 -18.21 -12.64
N ALA A 96 -0.35 -19.22 -11.83
CA ALA A 96 -0.56 -19.05 -10.41
C ALA A 96 0.73 -18.63 -9.69
N GLN A 97 1.86 -19.28 -9.99
CA GLN A 97 3.18 -18.94 -9.43
C GLN A 97 3.59 -17.50 -9.77
N ARG A 98 3.37 -17.04 -11.00
CA ARG A 98 3.64 -15.64 -11.40
C ARG A 98 2.75 -14.66 -10.61
N ALA A 99 1.48 -15.00 -10.43
CA ALA A 99 0.55 -14.17 -9.67
C ALA A 99 0.93 -14.11 -8.18
N GLU A 100 1.36 -15.22 -7.57
CA GLU A 100 1.89 -15.25 -6.19
C GLU A 100 3.12 -14.37 -6.05
N LEU A 101 4.10 -14.55 -6.94
CA LEU A 101 5.34 -13.79 -6.95
C LEU A 101 5.09 -12.28 -7.04
N LEU A 102 4.24 -11.85 -7.99
CA LEU A 102 3.90 -10.43 -8.12
C LEU A 102 3.15 -9.91 -6.89
N ALA A 103 2.17 -10.66 -6.37
CA ALA A 103 1.43 -10.27 -5.18
C ALA A 103 2.35 -10.14 -3.95
N GLU A 104 3.29 -11.05 -3.76
CA GLU A 104 4.25 -11.01 -2.66
C GLU A 104 5.23 -9.82 -2.79
N LYS A 105 5.74 -9.58 -3.99
CA LYS A 105 6.61 -8.43 -4.27
C LYS A 105 5.89 -7.10 -4.05
N THR A 106 4.66 -6.98 -4.54
CA THR A 106 3.82 -5.79 -4.30
C THR A 106 3.52 -5.63 -2.82
N ALA A 107 3.16 -6.69 -2.10
CA ALA A 107 2.90 -6.64 -0.66
C ALA A 107 4.14 -6.20 0.13
N THR A 108 5.32 -6.70 -0.24
CA THR A 108 6.60 -6.31 0.37
C THR A 108 6.92 -4.85 0.11
N PHE A 109 6.76 -4.38 -1.13
CA PHE A 109 6.95 -2.98 -1.48
C PHE A 109 6.01 -2.07 -0.67
N ILE A 110 4.73 -2.39 -0.61
CA ILE A 110 3.74 -1.61 0.16
C ILE A 110 4.05 -1.62 1.66
N ALA A 111 4.47 -2.76 2.23
CA ALA A 111 4.84 -2.84 3.64
C ALA A 111 6.06 -1.94 3.97
N GLN A 112 7.06 -1.90 3.08
CA GLN A 112 8.21 -1.01 3.20
C GLN A 112 7.82 0.46 3.08
N THR A 113 6.97 0.77 2.10
CA THR A 113 6.43 2.13 1.89
C THR A 113 5.69 2.64 3.11
N VAL A 114 4.76 1.83 3.63
CA VAL A 114 3.98 2.14 4.84
C VAL A 114 4.91 2.40 6.03
N PHE A 115 5.89 1.53 6.25
CA PHE A 115 6.82 1.67 7.36
C PHE A 115 7.65 2.94 7.25
N ALA A 116 8.28 3.18 6.11
CA ALA A 116 9.11 4.37 5.89
C ALA A 116 8.29 5.67 5.97
N MET A 117 7.10 5.70 5.36
CA MET A 117 6.19 6.85 5.43
C MET A 117 5.74 7.12 6.87
N THR A 118 5.45 6.08 7.64
CA THR A 118 5.06 6.23 9.06
C THR A 118 6.18 6.84 9.89
N ILE A 119 7.44 6.46 9.64
CA ILE A 119 8.59 7.10 10.29
C ILE A 119 8.61 8.59 9.97
N CYS A 120 8.47 8.98 8.71
CA CYS A 120 8.45 10.39 8.32
C CYS A 120 7.30 11.16 8.97
N LEU A 121 6.09 10.59 8.99
CA LEU A 121 4.92 11.21 9.63
C LEU A 121 5.10 11.35 11.14
N CYS A 122 5.62 10.34 11.82
CA CYS A 122 5.90 10.38 13.25
C CYS A 122 7.01 11.38 13.59
N LEU A 123 8.05 11.45 12.75
CA LEU A 123 9.12 12.42 12.87
C LEU A 123 8.59 13.86 12.72
N SER A 124 7.75 14.09 11.70
CA SER A 124 7.07 15.35 11.50
C SER A 124 6.19 15.70 12.70
N ALA A 125 5.38 14.75 13.21
CA ALA A 125 4.52 14.98 14.38
C ALA A 125 5.32 15.46 15.60
N VAL A 126 6.44 14.79 15.90
CA VAL A 126 7.28 15.18 17.05
C VAL A 126 7.98 16.51 16.80
N GLY A 127 8.56 16.69 15.61
CA GLY A 127 9.33 17.88 15.26
C GLY A 127 8.51 19.17 15.15
N THR A 128 7.20 19.08 14.87
CA THR A 128 6.32 20.25 14.78
C THR A 128 5.59 20.56 16.08
N VAL A 129 5.36 19.56 16.94
CA VAL A 129 4.52 19.71 18.15
C VAL A 129 5.36 19.93 19.42
N ILE A 130 6.62 19.47 19.47
CA ILE A 130 7.48 19.62 20.66
C ILE A 130 8.55 20.70 20.43
N PRO A 131 8.43 21.89 21.06
CA PRO A 131 9.29 23.05 20.78
C PRO A 131 10.73 22.89 21.31
N ASP A 132 10.92 22.10 22.37
CA ASP A 132 12.22 21.91 23.02
C ASP A 132 13.16 20.97 22.25
N ILE A 133 12.67 20.32 21.19
CA ILE A 133 13.52 19.50 20.33
C ILE A 133 14.09 20.45 19.27
N PRO A 134 15.42 20.57 19.16
CA PRO A 134 16.06 21.36 18.12
C PRO A 134 15.94 20.63 16.77
N PHE A 135 14.71 20.45 16.31
CA PHE A 135 14.38 19.84 15.04
C PHE A 135 14.61 20.90 13.97
N SER A 136 15.72 20.81 13.25
CA SER A 136 15.92 21.69 12.11
C SER A 136 14.90 21.34 11.04
N GLY A 137 14.21 22.33 10.47
CA GLY A 137 13.33 22.11 9.31
C GLY A 137 14.04 21.38 8.17
N PHE A 138 15.37 21.56 8.07
CA PHE A 138 16.25 20.82 7.17
C PHE A 138 16.22 19.29 7.40
N LEU A 139 16.15 18.81 8.64
CA LEU A 139 16.07 17.38 8.94
C LEU A 139 14.75 16.78 8.43
N LEU A 140 13.63 17.49 8.58
CA LEU A 140 12.33 17.05 8.05
C LEU A 140 12.33 17.01 6.52
N VAL A 141 12.83 18.06 5.87
CA VAL A 141 12.98 18.09 4.40
C VAL A 141 13.85 16.95 3.93
N THR A 142 15.00 16.73 4.58
CA THR A 142 15.92 15.63 4.25
C THR A 142 15.26 14.27 4.43
N ALA A 143 14.47 14.08 5.49
CA ALA A 143 13.74 12.83 5.73
C ALA A 143 12.71 12.56 4.62
N TRP A 144 11.93 13.56 4.20
CA TRP A 144 10.94 13.43 3.13
C TRP A 144 11.58 13.24 1.74
N VAL A 145 12.70 13.91 1.46
CA VAL A 145 13.50 13.67 0.25
C VAL A 145 14.05 12.25 0.25
N GLY A 146 14.63 11.81 1.38
CA GLY A 146 15.15 10.46 1.55
C GLY A 146 14.07 9.39 1.36
N PHE A 147 12.88 9.59 1.94
CA PHE A 147 11.72 8.74 1.71
C PHE A 147 11.32 8.70 0.23
N THR A 148 11.25 9.85 -0.44
CA THR A 148 10.88 9.93 -1.86
C THR A 148 11.87 9.16 -2.73
N LEU A 149 13.18 9.39 -2.52
CA LEU A 149 14.24 8.65 -3.23
C LEU A 149 14.18 7.16 -2.93
N PHE A 150 13.94 6.77 -1.68
CA PHE A 150 13.76 5.37 -1.30
C PHE A 150 12.61 4.71 -2.07
N ILE A 151 11.43 5.36 -2.14
CA ILE A 151 10.28 4.84 -2.89
C ILE A 151 10.58 4.74 -4.38
N MET A 152 11.24 5.75 -4.97
CA MET A 152 11.62 5.73 -6.38
C MET A 152 12.56 4.55 -6.68
N ILE A 153 13.61 4.38 -5.87
CA ILE A 153 14.58 3.28 -6.03
C ILE A 153 13.87 1.93 -5.88
N GLN A 154 13.02 1.78 -4.86
CA GLN A 154 12.28 0.54 -4.63
C GLN A 154 11.25 0.26 -5.73
N GLY A 155 10.61 1.27 -6.30
CA GLY A 155 9.69 1.14 -7.43
C GLY A 155 10.41 0.71 -8.72
N VAL A 156 11.57 1.29 -9.01
CA VAL A 156 12.45 0.85 -10.12
C VAL A 156 12.88 -0.60 -9.90
N ARG A 157 13.37 -0.93 -8.69
CA ARG A 157 13.80 -2.29 -8.34
C ARG A 157 12.65 -3.29 -8.45
N LEU A 158 11.46 -2.95 -7.96
CA LEU A 158 10.26 -3.77 -8.08
C LEU A 158 9.96 -4.05 -9.55
N THR A 159 9.96 -3.03 -10.40
CA THR A 159 9.67 -3.17 -11.83
C THR A 159 10.69 -4.07 -12.53
N LEU A 160 11.98 -3.79 -12.36
CA LEU A 160 13.07 -4.53 -13.02
C LEU A 160 13.12 -6.00 -12.57
N THR A 161 13.03 -6.25 -11.27
CA THR A 161 13.11 -7.62 -10.73
C THR A 161 11.82 -8.39 -10.98
N SER A 162 10.65 -7.76 -10.97
CA SER A 162 9.39 -8.45 -11.28
C SER A 162 9.37 -8.94 -12.72
N ALA A 163 9.76 -8.09 -13.67
CA ALA A 163 9.82 -8.48 -15.07
C ALA A 163 10.80 -9.64 -15.31
N LYS A 164 11.97 -9.61 -14.65
CA LYS A 164 12.97 -10.69 -14.73
C LYS A 164 12.45 -11.99 -14.14
N ASP A 165 11.95 -11.95 -12.91
CA ASP A 165 11.60 -13.16 -12.17
C ASP A 165 10.33 -13.83 -12.71
N VAL A 166 9.36 -13.03 -13.21
CA VAL A 166 8.17 -13.56 -13.89
C VAL A 166 8.55 -14.29 -15.19
N LYS A 167 9.52 -13.77 -15.95
CA LYS A 167 10.02 -14.43 -17.17
C LYS A 167 10.85 -15.68 -16.88
N ALA A 168 11.41 -15.81 -15.69
CA ALA A 168 12.20 -16.96 -15.30
C ALA A 168 11.33 -18.21 -15.01
N ILE A 169 10.05 -18.01 -14.71
CA ILE A 169 9.08 -19.11 -14.54
C ILE A 169 8.81 -19.72 -15.93
N PRO A 170 9.01 -21.03 -16.15
CA PRO A 170 8.69 -21.69 -17.41
C PRO A 170 7.19 -21.66 -17.70
N THR A 171 6.82 -21.48 -18.97
CA THR A 171 5.42 -21.57 -19.41
C THR A 171 4.97 -23.01 -19.46
N ASP A 172 3.81 -23.31 -18.88
CA ASP A 172 3.18 -24.63 -18.96
C ASP A 172 2.17 -24.71 -20.12
N GLN A 173 1.78 -25.93 -20.49
CA GLN A 173 0.85 -26.14 -21.62
C GLN A 173 -0.51 -25.48 -21.36
N ASP A 174 -0.96 -25.48 -20.11
CA ASP A 174 -2.21 -24.84 -19.69
C ASP A 174 -2.15 -23.32 -19.87
N GLU A 175 -1.01 -22.70 -19.58
CA GLU A 175 -0.78 -21.27 -19.83
C GLU A 175 -0.82 -20.94 -21.31
N HIS A 176 -0.30 -21.80 -22.20
CA HIS A 176 -0.42 -21.61 -23.64
C HIS A 176 -1.88 -21.58 -24.09
N VAL A 177 -2.67 -22.58 -23.68
CA VAL A 177 -4.12 -22.64 -23.98
C VAL A 177 -4.85 -21.41 -23.44
N ARG A 178 -4.54 -21.00 -22.21
CA ARG A 178 -5.12 -19.81 -21.60
C ARG A 178 -4.74 -18.52 -22.33
N ASN A 179 -3.48 -18.36 -22.73
CA ASN A 179 -3.01 -17.17 -23.43
C ASN A 179 -3.70 -16.98 -24.78
N GLU A 180 -4.00 -18.07 -25.48
CA GLU A 180 -4.78 -18.02 -26.73
C GLU A 180 -6.22 -17.57 -26.45
N ALA A 181 -6.88 -18.15 -25.45
CA ALA A 181 -8.26 -17.83 -25.11
C ALA A 181 -8.43 -16.42 -24.51
N LEU A 182 -7.46 -15.96 -23.71
CA LEU A 182 -7.54 -14.72 -22.93
C LEU A 182 -6.76 -13.55 -23.55
N ARG A 183 -6.28 -13.69 -24.79
CA ARG A 183 -5.35 -12.75 -25.43
C ARG A 183 -5.80 -11.28 -25.38
N LEU A 184 -7.10 -11.04 -25.46
CA LEU A 184 -7.73 -9.70 -25.45
C LEU A 184 -8.52 -9.40 -24.17
N ALA A 185 -8.51 -10.31 -23.18
CA ALA A 185 -9.31 -10.18 -21.97
C ALA A 185 -8.71 -9.19 -20.96
N GLY A 186 -7.40 -8.94 -21.01
CA GLY A 186 -6.68 -8.13 -20.03
C GLY A 186 -6.64 -6.64 -20.32
N GLY A 187 -6.83 -5.83 -19.27
CA GLY A 187 -6.75 -4.37 -19.33
C GLY A 187 -6.04 -3.75 -18.12
N MET A 188 -6.69 -2.76 -17.49
CA MET A 188 -6.18 -1.97 -16.36
C MET A 188 -6.16 -2.74 -15.01
N GLY A 189 -5.61 -3.96 -15.00
CA GLY A 189 -5.48 -4.80 -13.79
C GLY A 189 -6.73 -5.61 -13.43
N VAL A 190 -7.73 -5.62 -14.30
CA VAL A 190 -8.94 -6.44 -14.18
C VAL A 190 -9.29 -7.07 -15.53
N TYR A 191 -9.97 -8.21 -15.47
CA TYR A 191 -10.63 -8.85 -16.60
C TYR A 191 -11.94 -9.50 -16.15
N LYS A 192 -12.74 -9.98 -17.10
CA LYS A 192 -13.99 -10.68 -16.81
C LYS A 192 -14.13 -11.88 -17.74
N GLU A 193 -13.81 -13.06 -17.22
CA GLU A 193 -14.01 -14.33 -17.94
C GLU A 193 -14.67 -15.36 -17.01
N PRO A 194 -15.98 -15.62 -17.15
CA PRO A 194 -16.70 -16.62 -16.35
C PRO A 194 -16.17 -18.04 -16.53
N LYS A 195 -15.57 -18.34 -17.69
CA LYS A 195 -15.02 -19.67 -18.00
C LYS A 195 -13.64 -19.93 -17.40
N ASP A 196 -12.97 -18.89 -16.90
CA ASP A 196 -11.66 -19.02 -16.28
C ASP A 196 -11.82 -19.31 -14.79
N PRO A 197 -11.48 -20.51 -14.28
CA PRO A 197 -11.62 -20.81 -12.85
C PRO A 197 -10.69 -19.96 -11.97
N MET A 198 -9.63 -19.35 -12.50
CA MET A 198 -8.68 -18.55 -11.72
C MET A 198 -9.28 -17.19 -11.33
N CYS A 199 -9.08 -16.79 -10.07
CA CYS A 199 -9.52 -15.47 -9.57
C CYS A 199 -8.53 -14.35 -9.85
N MET A 200 -7.27 -14.69 -10.10
CA MET A 200 -6.19 -13.76 -10.39
C MET A 200 -5.20 -14.43 -11.33
N ALA A 201 -4.69 -13.68 -12.30
CA ALA A 201 -3.77 -14.19 -13.30
C ALA A 201 -2.71 -13.14 -13.66
N VAL A 202 -1.66 -13.60 -14.33
CA VAL A 202 -0.69 -12.75 -15.03
C VAL A 202 -0.76 -13.13 -16.49
N PHE A 203 -1.00 -12.15 -17.36
CA PHE A 203 -1.09 -12.41 -18.80
C PHE A 203 0.24 -12.13 -19.48
N SER A 204 0.56 -12.93 -20.50
CA SER A 204 1.78 -12.82 -21.30
C SER A 204 1.97 -11.43 -21.94
N MET A 205 0.88 -10.79 -22.36
CA MET A 205 0.91 -9.43 -22.93
C MET A 205 1.25 -8.33 -21.90
N ASN A 206 1.08 -8.61 -20.61
CA ASN A 206 1.33 -7.67 -19.51
C ASN A 206 1.95 -8.41 -18.30
N PRO A 207 3.18 -8.93 -18.43
CA PRO A 207 3.77 -9.83 -17.44
C PRO A 207 4.12 -9.14 -16.11
N SER A 208 4.07 -7.81 -16.07
CA SER A 208 4.32 -7.02 -14.85
C SER A 208 3.04 -6.66 -14.09
N LYS A 209 1.86 -7.12 -14.53
CA LYS A 209 0.57 -6.73 -13.96
C LYS A 209 -0.22 -7.93 -13.46
N LEU A 210 -0.73 -7.80 -12.25
CA LEU A 210 -1.78 -8.67 -11.73
C LEU A 210 -3.10 -8.31 -12.42
N GLN A 211 -3.83 -9.32 -12.88
CA GLN A 211 -5.14 -9.20 -13.48
C GLN A 211 -6.16 -9.91 -12.59
N ILE A 212 -7.16 -9.19 -12.08
CA ILE A 212 -8.19 -9.74 -11.20
C ILE A 212 -9.42 -10.14 -12.03
N ASN A 213 -9.89 -11.37 -11.86
CA ASN A 213 -11.09 -11.85 -12.54
C ASN A 213 -12.35 -11.38 -11.80
N THR A 214 -13.08 -10.46 -12.40
CA THR A 214 -14.31 -9.88 -11.84
C THR A 214 -15.56 -10.70 -12.14
N ALA A 215 -15.46 -11.74 -12.98
CA ALA A 215 -16.53 -12.72 -13.15
C ALA A 215 -16.83 -13.48 -11.85
N HIS A 216 -15.82 -13.59 -10.98
CA HIS A 216 -15.89 -14.36 -9.74
C HIS A 216 -16.01 -13.48 -8.50
N GLU A 217 -16.75 -13.99 -7.52
CA GLU A 217 -16.98 -13.30 -6.26
C GLU A 217 -15.68 -12.94 -5.51
N PRO A 218 -14.65 -13.81 -5.40
CA PRO A 218 -13.40 -13.45 -4.71
C PRO A 218 -12.70 -12.24 -5.32
N GLY A 219 -12.67 -12.13 -6.65
CA GLY A 219 -12.10 -10.96 -7.34
C GLY A 219 -12.90 -9.69 -7.08
N ARG A 220 -14.24 -9.76 -7.14
CA ARG A 220 -15.10 -8.61 -6.79
C ARG A 220 -14.96 -8.17 -5.34
N ARG A 221 -14.92 -9.12 -4.39
CA ARG A 221 -14.72 -8.85 -2.96
C ARG A 221 -13.40 -8.12 -2.71
N TYR A 222 -12.33 -8.52 -3.39
CA TYR A 222 -11.05 -7.81 -3.33
C TYR A 222 -11.18 -6.36 -3.81
N LEU A 223 -11.79 -6.12 -4.98
CA LEU A 223 -11.95 -4.76 -5.51
C LEU A 223 -12.82 -3.88 -4.62
N TRP A 224 -13.89 -4.44 -4.04
CA TRP A 224 -14.71 -3.74 -3.05
C TRP A 224 -13.90 -3.34 -1.82
N ARG A 225 -13.12 -4.27 -1.27
CA ARG A 225 -12.24 -4.00 -0.12
C ARG A 225 -11.23 -2.89 -0.43
N MET A 226 -10.61 -2.92 -1.61
CA MET A 226 -9.70 -1.87 -2.08
C MET A 226 -10.42 -0.52 -2.20
N GLY A 227 -11.60 -0.50 -2.84
CA GLY A 227 -12.39 0.73 -3.01
C GLY A 227 -12.80 1.35 -1.68
N ILE A 228 -13.27 0.54 -0.73
CA ILE A 228 -13.61 0.99 0.63
C ILE A 228 -12.39 1.56 1.34
N ALA A 229 -11.23 0.88 1.27
CA ALA A 229 -10.00 1.34 1.91
C ALA A 229 -9.54 2.70 1.37
N LEU A 230 -9.59 2.89 0.04
CA LEU A 230 -9.25 4.16 -0.60
C LEU A 230 -10.23 5.27 -0.22
N ALA A 231 -11.54 5.00 -0.30
CA ALA A 231 -12.57 5.98 0.05
C ALA A 231 -12.48 6.40 1.53
N ALA A 232 -12.30 5.44 2.43
CA ALA A 232 -12.14 5.71 3.86
C ALA A 232 -10.89 6.55 4.15
N SER A 233 -9.76 6.26 3.47
CA SER A 233 -8.52 7.03 3.62
C SER A 233 -8.68 8.48 3.14
N ILE A 234 -9.32 8.68 1.99
CA ILE A 234 -9.58 10.02 1.44
C ILE A 234 -10.52 10.78 2.37
N ALA A 235 -11.63 10.17 2.79
CA ALA A 235 -12.59 10.78 3.70
C ALA A 235 -11.92 11.18 5.03
N PHE A 236 -11.02 10.35 5.56
CA PHE A 236 -10.27 10.65 6.78
C PHE A 236 -9.33 11.85 6.60
N CYS A 237 -8.57 11.93 5.50
CA CYS A 237 -7.70 13.08 5.22
C CYS A 237 -8.50 14.37 5.02
N VAL A 238 -9.66 14.29 4.35
CA VAL A 238 -10.57 15.44 4.20
C VAL A 238 -11.10 15.88 5.56
N LEU A 239 -11.52 14.92 6.40
CA LEU A 239 -12.00 15.22 7.76
C LEU A 239 -10.93 15.97 8.58
N ILE A 240 -9.68 15.52 8.54
CA ILE A 240 -8.56 16.22 9.22
C ILE A 240 -8.35 17.64 8.70
N THR A 241 -8.62 17.89 7.41
CA THR A 241 -8.39 19.22 6.81
C THR A 241 -9.49 20.22 7.16
N VAL A 242 -10.71 19.73 7.40
CA VAL A 242 -11.92 20.52 7.67
C VAL A 242 -12.16 20.73 9.16
N LEU A 243 -11.66 19.82 10.01
CA LEU A 243 -11.61 19.98 11.46
C LEU A 243 -10.42 20.86 11.89
#